data_AF-A0A2U3JXX1-F1
#
_entry.id   AF-A0A2U3JXX1-F1
#
_cell.length_a   1.000
_cell.length_b   1.000
_cell.length_c   1.000
_cell.angle_alpha   90.00
_cell.angle_beta   90.00
_cell.angle_gamma   90.00
#
_symmetry.space_group_name_H-M   'P 1'
#
loop_
_entity.id
_entity.type
_entity.pdbx_description
1 polymer ?
#
loop_
_entity_poly.entity_id
_entity_poly.type
_entity_poly.pdbx_seq_one_letter_code
_entity_poly.pdbx_strand_id
1 'polypeptide(L)'
;MPLPRSYATAEAFRRALEERLKRTSVADRIDLNALRRRVSFDRLLARLFREETVPWVLKGGYDTGVAVYGCSIHGGHSPDGAASRVRQGSGC
;
A
#
# COMPACT_ATOMS: atom_id res chain seq x y z
N MET A 1 7.34 -23.38 5.42
CA MET A 1 7.75 -21.99 5.15
C MET A 1 9.20 -22.00 4.67
N PRO A 2 9.52 -21.59 3.43
CA PRO A 2 10.91 -21.51 3.01
C PRO A 2 11.64 -20.47 3.86
N LEU A 3 12.83 -20.83 4.37
CA LEU A 3 13.68 -19.92 5.13
C LEU A 3 14.00 -18.67 4.29
N PRO A 4 14.07 -17.47 4.90
CA PRO A 4 14.44 -16.27 4.19
C PRO A 4 15.84 -16.46 3.61
N ARG A 5 15.95 -16.51 2.28
CA ARG A 5 17.25 -16.48 1.61
C ARG A 5 17.84 -15.09 1.84
N SER A 6 18.73 -14.99 2.82
CA SER A 6 19.48 -13.77 3.09
C SER A 6 20.58 -13.60 2.03
N TYR A 7 20.68 -12.40 1.47
CA TYR A 7 21.79 -12.03 0.60
C TYR A 7 22.87 -11.35 1.44
N ALA A 8 24.13 -11.71 1.23
CA ALA A 8 25.26 -11.17 1.99
C ALA A 8 25.48 -9.66 1.75
N THR A 9 25.13 -9.17 0.56
CA THR A 9 25.28 -7.76 0.18
C THR A 9 24.04 -7.26 -0.57
N ALA A 10 23.81 -5.94 -0.52
CA ALA A 10 22.77 -5.29 -1.31
C ALA A 10 22.98 -5.49 -2.82
N GLU A 11 24.23 -5.58 -3.27
CA GLU A 11 24.60 -5.87 -4.66
C GLU A 11 24.13 -7.28 -5.06
N ALA A 12 24.43 -8.28 -4.23
CA ALA A 12 24.02 -9.66 -4.47
C ALA A 12 22.50 -9.80 -4.53
N PHE A 13 21.78 -9.09 -3.65
CA PHE A 13 20.32 -9.00 -3.71
C PHE A 13 19.84 -8.39 -5.02
N ARG A 14 20.40 -7.24 -5.42
CA ARG A 14 20.02 -6.54 -6.66
C ARG A 14 20.23 -7.44 -7.88
N ARG A 15 21.38 -8.14 -7.97
CA ARG A 15 21.65 -9.06 -9.09
C ARG A 15 20.65 -10.21 -9.14
N ALA A 16 20.40 -10.86 -8.01
CA ALA A 16 19.46 -11.96 -7.95
C ALA A 16 18.02 -11.54 -8.26
N LEU A 17 17.63 -10.32 -7.85
CA LEU A 17 16.34 -9.74 -8.21
C LEU A 17 16.25 -9.47 -9.71
N GLU A 18 17.24 -8.80 -10.29
CA GLU A 18 17.30 -8.50 -11.72
C GLU A 18 17.27 -9.76 -12.58
N GLU A 19 18.01 -10.79 -12.19
CA GLU A 19 18.00 -12.07 -12.89
C GLU A 19 16.61 -12.73 -12.87
N ARG A 20 15.93 -12.69 -11.72
CA ARG A 20 14.56 -13.21 -11.61
C ARG A 20 13.57 -12.43 -12.47
N LEU A 21 13.68 -11.10 -12.50
CA LEU A 21 12.83 -10.26 -13.35
C LEU A 21 13.06 -10.53 -14.83
N LYS A 22 14.31 -10.72 -15.26
CA LYS A 22 14.63 -11.11 -16.64
C LYS A 22 14.02 -12.45 -17.01
N ARG A 23 14.15 -13.47 -16.14
CA ARG A 23 13.54 -14.78 -16.37
C ARG A 23 12.02 -14.69 -16.50
N THR A 24 11.39 -13.91 -15.63
CA THR A 24 9.93 -13.68 -15.64
C THR A 24 9.48 -12.92 -16.90
N SER A 25 10.23 -11.90 -17.31
CA SER A 25 9.98 -11.15 -18.55
C SER A 25 9.95 -12.05 -19.78
N VAL A 26 10.91 -12.97 -19.89
CA VAL A 26 10.97 -13.94 -21.00
C VAL A 26 9.84 -14.96 -20.91
N ALA A 27 9.58 -15.51 -19.72
CA ALA A 27 8.56 -16.54 -19.51
C ALA A 27 7.15 -16.02 -19.83
N ASP A 28 6.82 -14.83 -19.32
CA ASP A 28 5.47 -14.27 -19.42
C ASP A 28 5.30 -13.34 -20.62
N ARG A 29 6.37 -13.11 -21.40
CA ARG A 29 6.46 -12.13 -22.50
C ARG A 29 6.02 -10.72 -22.08
N ILE A 30 6.33 -10.36 -20.83
CA ILE A 30 6.06 -9.03 -20.28
C ILE A 30 7.32 -8.18 -20.42
N ASP A 31 7.15 -6.90 -20.76
CA ASP A 31 8.26 -5.94 -20.77
C ASP A 31 8.98 -5.87 -19.41
N LEU A 32 10.31 -5.94 -19.44
CA LEU A 32 11.13 -5.93 -18.22
C LEU A 32 10.93 -4.64 -17.42
N ASN A 33 10.72 -3.50 -18.08
CA ASN A 33 10.50 -2.23 -17.38
C ASN A 33 9.11 -2.16 -16.74
N ALA A 34 8.10 -2.85 -17.28
CA ALA A 34 6.81 -3.03 -16.62
C ALA A 34 6.97 -3.85 -15.31
N LEU A 35 7.74 -4.93 -15.33
CA LEU A 35 8.01 -5.74 -14.13
C LEU A 35 8.80 -4.95 -13.07
N ARG A 36 9.80 -4.16 -13.49
CA ARG A 36 10.55 -3.27 -12.57
C ARG A 36 9.63 -2.23 -11.93
N ARG A 37 8.73 -1.63 -12.70
CA ARG A 37 7.72 -0.69 -12.17
C ARG A 37 6.82 -1.38 -11.15
N ARG A 38 6.29 -2.56 -11.46
CA ARG A 38 5.45 -3.34 -10.54
C ARG A 38 6.13 -3.61 -9.20
N VAL A 39 7.36 -4.13 -9.21
CA VAL A 39 8.13 -4.38 -7.97
C VAL A 39 8.38 -3.09 -7.19
N SER A 40 8.62 -1.97 -7.88
CA SER A 40 8.85 -0.68 -7.24
C SER A 40 7.58 -0.17 -6.54
N PHE A 41 6.43 -0.32 -7.20
CA PHE A 41 5.12 -0.03 -6.61
C PHE A 41 4.82 -0.92 -5.43
N ASP A 42 4.99 -2.25 -5.54
CA ASP A 42 4.80 -3.18 -4.41
C ASP A 42 5.63 -2.78 -3.19
N ARG A 43 6.89 -2.38 -3.41
CA ARG A 43 7.76 -1.94 -2.31
C ARG A 43 7.36 -0.59 -1.73
N LEU A 44 6.83 0.32 -2.55
CA LEU A 44 6.28 1.58 -2.07
C LEU A 44 5.03 1.34 -1.23
N LEU A 45 4.11 0.50 -1.71
CA LEU A 45 2.88 0.15 -1.00
C LEU A 45 3.20 -0.56 0.32
N ALA A 46 4.11 -1.54 0.32
CA ALA A 46 4.54 -2.22 1.54
C ALA A 46 5.18 -1.27 2.58
N ARG A 47 5.72 -0.12 2.16
CA ARG A 47 6.22 0.91 3.08
C ARG A 47 5.11 1.83 3.57
N LEU A 48 4.21 2.24 2.68
CA LEU A 48 3.11 3.13 3.00
C LEU A 48 2.13 2.45 3.96
N PHE A 49 1.82 1.18 3.73
CA PHE A 49 0.92 0.36 4.55
C PHE A 49 1.63 -0.41 5.66
N ARG A 50 2.83 0.02 6.06
CA ARG A 50 3.58 -0.65 7.14
C ARG A 50 2.98 -0.36 8.53
N GLU A 51 2.30 0.76 8.68
CA GLU A 51 1.60 1.16 9.90
C GLU A 51 0.11 0.81 9.79
N GLU A 52 -0.47 0.24 10.85
CA GLU A 52 -1.88 -0.21 10.86
C GLU A 52 -2.87 0.93 10.66
N THR A 53 -2.49 2.16 11.02
CA THR A 53 -3.34 3.35 10.94
C THR A 53 -2.85 4.28 9.82
N VAL A 54 -3.12 3.92 8.57
CA VAL A 54 -2.91 4.84 7.44
C VAL A 54 -4.16 5.70 7.22
N PRO A 55 -4.08 7.04 7.29
CA PRO A 55 -5.21 7.93 7.06
C PRO A 55 -5.55 8.13 5.57
N TRP A 56 -4.96 7.34 4.66
CA TRP A 56 -5.12 7.48 3.22
C TRP A 56 -5.60 6.19 2.57
N VAL A 57 -6.57 6.30 1.68
CA VAL A 57 -7.12 5.18 0.90
C VAL A 57 -6.41 5.13 -0.46
N LEU A 58 -5.79 4.00 -0.80
CA LEU A 58 -5.27 3.78 -2.15
C LEU A 58 -6.45 3.55 -3.10
N LYS A 59 -6.75 4.55 -3.93
CA LYS A 59 -7.80 4.49 -4.95
C LYS A 59 -7.17 4.33 -6.32
N GLY A 60 -7.49 3.25 -7.05
CA GLY A 60 -7.01 3.00 -8.42
C GLY A 60 -6.96 1.52 -8.81
N GLY A 61 -6.61 1.23 -10.07
CA GLY A 61 -6.58 -0.11 -10.66
C GLY A 61 -5.40 -1.01 -10.27
N TYR A 62 -4.75 -0.79 -9.13
CA TYR A 62 -3.68 -1.68 -8.64
C TYR A 62 -4.23 -2.87 -7.84
N ASP A 63 -5.40 -2.69 -7.20
CA ASP A 63 -6.27 -3.76 -6.73
C ASP A 63 -7.59 -3.10 -6.27
N THR A 64 -8.70 -3.41 -6.95
CA THR A 64 -10.01 -2.88 -6.55
C THR A 64 -10.48 -3.70 -5.36
N GLY A 65 -10.14 -3.27 -4.15
CA GLY A 65 -10.56 -3.98 -2.95
C GLY A 65 -9.85 -3.61 -1.65
N VAL A 66 -9.56 -2.34 -1.39
CA VAL A 66 -9.19 -1.88 -0.04
C VAL A 66 -10.03 -0.67 0.33
N ALA A 67 -11.12 -0.92 1.06
CA ALA A 67 -11.85 0.11 1.79
C ALA A 67 -11.25 0.20 3.19
N VAL A 68 -10.39 1.20 3.42
CA VAL A 68 -9.97 1.57 4.79
C VAL A 68 -11.01 2.57 5.31
N TYR A 69 -11.90 2.14 6.21
CA TYR A 69 -12.73 3.05 7.00
C TYR A 69 -11.86 3.66 8.11
N GLY A 70 -11.13 4.72 7.78
CA GLY A 70 -10.33 5.50 8.73
C GLY A 70 -10.92 6.88 8.96
N CYS A 71 -12.19 6.99 9.37
CA CYS A 71 -12.74 8.26 9.83
C CYS A 71 -12.48 8.39 11.33
N SER A 72 -11.37 9.03 11.71
CA SER A 72 -11.20 9.54 13.07
C SER A 72 -11.29 11.06 13.02
N ILE A 73 -12.53 11.56 13.03
CA ILE A 73 -12.82 12.96 13.32
C ILE A 73 -12.51 13.19 14.80
N HIS A 74 -11.31 13.69 15.10
CA HIS A 74 -11.04 14.31 16.40
C HIS A 74 -11.87 15.59 16.52
N GLY A 75 -13.12 15.45 16.98
CA GLY A 75 -13.98 16.56 17.37
C GLY A 75 -14.41 16.36 18.82
N GLY A 76 -13.86 17.17 19.73
CA GLY A 76 -14.26 17.10 21.14
C GLY A 76 -13.48 18.04 22.06
N HIS A 77 -13.48 19.35 21.77
CA HIS A 77 -13.28 20.34 22.83
C HIS A 77 -14.64 20.61 23.48
N SER A 78 -14.78 20.22 24.74
CA SER A 78 -15.82 20.73 25.66
C SER A 78 -15.15 21.80 26.54
N PRO A 79 -15.84 22.78 27.17
CA PRO A 79 -17.27 23.04 27.23
C PRO A 79 -17.63 24.47 26.78
N ASP A 80 -18.82 24.70 26.22
CA ASP A 80 -19.64 25.89 26.51
C ASP A 80 -20.96 25.81 25.72
N GLY A 81 -22.05 26.07 26.43
CA GLY A 81 -23.39 25.90 25.92
C GLY A 81 -23.76 26.94 24.87
N ALA A 82 -24.17 26.49 23.69
CA ALA A 82 -25.23 27.12 22.91
C ALA A 82 -25.57 26.24 21.69
N ALA A 83 -26.88 26.03 21.53
CA ALA A 83 -27.60 25.72 20.30
C ALA A 83 -26.79 25.43 19.02
N SER A 84 -27.01 24.26 18.41
CA SER A 84 -27.86 24.14 17.21
C SER A 84 -27.69 22.79 16.52
N ARG A 85 -28.81 22.05 16.48
CA ARG A 85 -29.36 21.35 15.32
C ARG A 85 -28.42 21.26 14.09
N VAL A 86 -28.07 20.03 13.67
CA VAL A 86 -28.34 19.49 12.32
C VAL A 86 -28.00 17.99 12.28
N ARG A 87 -29.07 17.22 12.14
CA ARG A 87 -29.28 15.97 11.39
C ARG A 87 -28.17 14.90 11.39
N GLN A 88 -28.48 13.85 12.14
CA GLN A 88 -28.19 12.47 11.76
C GLN A 88 -28.71 12.22 10.33
N GLY A 89 -27.83 11.72 9.47
CA GLY A 89 -28.13 11.25 8.13
C GLY A 89 -27.32 9.99 7.86
N SER A 90 -27.93 8.87 8.22
CA SER A 90 -27.63 7.52 7.73
C SER A 90 -27.47 7.47 6.21
N GLY A 91 -26.53 6.68 5.70
CA GLY A 91 -26.47 6.33 4.29
C GLY A 91 -25.40 5.26 4.04
N CYS A 92 -25.86 4.17 3.41
CA CYS A 92 -25.18 2.92 3.10
C CYS A 92 -23.83 3.02 2.39
#